data_AF-A0A2U1BEH9-F1
#
_entry.id   AF-A0A2U1BEH9-F1
#
_cell.length_a   1.000
_cell.length_b   1.000
_cell.length_c   1.000
_cell.angle_alpha   90.00
_cell.angle_beta   90.00
_cell.angle_gamma   90.00
#
_symmetry.space_group_name_H-M   'P 1'
#
loop_
_entity.id
_entity.type
_entity.pdbx_description
1 polymer ?
#
loop_
_entity_poly.entity_id
_entity_poly.type
_entity_poly.pdbx_seq_one_letter_code
_entity_poly.pdbx_strand_id
1 'polypeptide(L)'
;MAERGEDSGMVFEYEQAAMRGEPIPPGLSAADRAAYLQLRGLYVQYHSRLISRETGSADKKRILRARDEEARAAAFRERCLSHTVRLWKEVECAASDYRKSRTLENADRIMEAIYRVGFPRRLEHDEG
;
A
#
# COMPACT_ATOMS: atom_id res chain seq x y z
N MET A 1 37.77 -7.28 11.13
CA MET A 1 37.57 -6.15 10.19
C MET A 1 36.13 -5.73 10.34
N ALA A 2 35.87 -4.59 10.98
CA ALA A 2 34.50 -4.11 11.21
C ALA A 2 33.92 -3.64 9.88
N GLU A 3 32.86 -4.30 9.41
CA GLU A 3 32.07 -3.86 8.28
C GLU A 3 31.42 -2.53 8.67
N ARG A 4 31.93 -1.46 8.06
CA ARG A 4 31.35 -0.13 8.17
C ARG A 4 29.96 -0.23 7.57
N GLY A 5 28.95 0.06 8.39
CA GLY A 5 27.60 0.26 7.92
C GLY A 5 27.61 1.28 6.79
N GLU A 6 27.34 0.79 5.58
CA GLU A 6 26.93 1.63 4.48
C GLU A 6 25.58 2.22 4.87
N ASP A 7 25.63 3.43 5.44
CA ASP A 7 24.52 4.38 5.37
C ASP A 7 24.29 4.66 3.88
N SER A 8 23.61 3.72 3.22
CA SER A 8 23.18 3.80 1.84
C SER A 8 22.15 4.91 1.80
N GLY A 9 22.65 6.15 1.79
CA GLY A 9 21.86 7.34 1.59
C GLY A 9 21.03 7.10 0.35
N MET A 10 19.73 6.88 0.56
CA MET A 10 18.78 6.50 -0.46
C MET A 10 18.79 7.59 -1.53
N VAL A 11 19.56 7.37 -2.61
CA VAL A 11 19.60 8.28 -3.76
C VAL A 11 18.29 8.03 -4.50
N PHE A 12 17.29 8.87 -4.24
CA PHE A 12 16.05 8.81 -5.01
C PHE A 12 16.36 9.23 -6.44
N GLU A 13 15.98 8.42 -7.43
CA GLU A 13 16.33 8.63 -8.84
C GLU A 13 15.95 10.03 -9.35
N TYR A 14 14.88 10.60 -8.79
CA TYR A 14 14.38 11.94 -9.13
C TYR A 14 14.93 13.07 -8.26
N GLU A 15 15.71 12.80 -7.22
CA GLU A 15 16.22 13.84 -6.31
C GLU A 15 17.14 14.82 -7.02
N GLN A 16 18.03 14.32 -7.89
CA GLN A 16 18.90 15.19 -8.67
C GLN A 16 18.10 16.09 -9.63
N ALA A 17 17.06 15.55 -10.26
CA ALA A 17 16.16 16.32 -11.12
C ALA A 17 15.41 17.39 -10.31
N ALA A 18 14.92 17.04 -9.12
CA ALA A 18 14.27 17.97 -8.20
C ALA A 18 15.22 19.09 -7.75
N MET A 19 16.47 18.76 -7.43
CA MET A 19 17.51 19.71 -7.05
C MET A 19 17.83 20.70 -8.18
N ARG A 20 17.85 20.23 -9.44
CA ARG A 20 18.05 21.07 -10.63
C ARG A 20 16.80 21.84 -11.06
N GLY A 21 15.65 21.59 -10.41
CA GLY A 21 14.39 22.24 -10.75
C GLY A 21 13.79 21.77 -12.08
N GLU A 22 14.16 20.57 -12.54
CA GLU A 22 13.68 19.99 -13.79
C GLU A 22 12.15 19.76 -13.78
N PRO A 23 11.52 19.55 -14.95
CA PRO A 23 10.15 19.07 -15.03
C PRO A 23 9.95 17.77 -14.25
N ILE A 24 8.75 17.56 -13.68
CA ILE A 24 8.41 16.34 -12.96
C ILE A 24 8.51 15.14 -13.93
N PRO A 25 9.29 14.09 -13.61
CA PRO A 25 9.36 12.90 -14.44
C PRO A 25 7.99 12.23 -14.66
N PRO A 26 7.69 11.71 -15.86
CA PRO A 26 6.46 10.97 -16.09
C PRO A 26 6.48 9.64 -15.33
N GLY A 27 5.30 9.08 -15.04
CA GLY A 27 5.17 7.76 -14.40
C GLY A 27 5.40 7.72 -12.89
N LEU A 28 5.71 8.87 -12.25
CA LEU A 28 5.81 8.93 -10.80
C LEU A 28 4.46 8.65 -10.12
N SER A 29 4.52 7.86 -9.04
CA SER A 29 3.38 7.68 -8.13
C SER A 29 2.94 9.03 -7.54
N ALA A 30 1.72 9.10 -7.00
CA ALA A 30 1.26 10.32 -6.33
C ALA A 30 2.18 10.73 -5.17
N ALA A 31 2.67 9.74 -4.39
CA ALA A 31 3.59 9.97 -3.29
C ALA A 31 4.96 10.48 -3.78
N ASP A 32 5.50 9.88 -4.84
CA ASP A 32 6.78 10.33 -5.43
C ASP A 32 6.68 11.72 -6.05
N ARG A 33 5.57 12.02 -6.72
CA ARG A 33 5.32 13.36 -7.28
C ARG A 33 5.22 14.41 -6.17
N ALA A 34 4.56 14.09 -5.06
CA ALA A 34 4.48 14.99 -3.91
C ALA A 34 5.85 15.21 -3.25
N ALA A 35 6.64 14.15 -3.09
CA ALA A 35 8.00 14.23 -2.56
C ALA A 35 8.93 15.05 -3.48
N TYR A 36 8.84 14.85 -4.80
CA TYR A 36 9.58 15.61 -5.79
C TYR A 36 9.38 17.13 -5.64
N LEU A 37 8.13 17.57 -5.56
CA LEU A 37 7.78 18.98 -5.42
C LEU A 37 8.29 19.57 -4.09
N GLN A 38 8.17 18.82 -3.01
CA GLN A 38 8.69 19.22 -1.70
C GLN A 38 10.22 19.32 -1.68
N LEU A 39 10.93 18.33 -2.26
CA LEU A 39 12.39 18.36 -2.38
C LEU A 39 12.86 19.52 -3.25
N ARG A 40 12.21 19.75 -4.40
CA ARG A 40 12.50 20.91 -5.26
C ARG A 40 12.37 22.22 -4.48
N GLY A 41 11.27 22.39 -3.74
CA GLY A 41 11.06 23.55 -2.88
C GLY A 41 12.13 23.69 -1.78
N LEU A 42 12.52 22.59 -1.16
CA LEU A 42 13.56 22.53 -0.12
C LEU A 42 14.92 22.97 -0.68
N TYR A 43 15.31 22.47 -1.85
CA TYR A 43 16.54 22.86 -2.51
C TYR A 43 16.56 24.33 -2.91
N VAL A 44 15.45 24.86 -3.43
CA VAL A 44 15.31 26.31 -3.71
C VAL A 44 15.52 27.14 -2.44
N GLN A 45 14.89 26.76 -1.31
CA GLN A 45 15.06 27.45 -0.03
C GLN A 45 16.51 27.39 0.48
N TYR A 46 17.15 26.23 0.38
CA TYR A 46 18.55 26.05 0.78
C TYR A 46 19.51 26.87 -0.09
N HIS A 47 19.37 26.84 -1.42
CA HIS A 47 20.19 27.63 -2.34
C HIS A 47 19.98 29.14 -2.17
N SER A 48 18.77 29.55 -1.80
CA SER A 48 18.44 30.95 -1.47
C SER A 48 18.87 31.36 -0.06
N ARG A 49 19.53 30.46 0.69
CA ARG A 49 19.98 30.66 2.08
C ARG A 49 18.85 31.03 3.06
N LEU A 50 17.61 30.64 2.75
CA LEU A 50 16.45 30.84 3.63
C LEU A 50 16.45 29.84 4.79
N ILE A 51 17.08 28.67 4.60
CA ILE A 51 17.22 27.62 5.60
C ILE A 51 18.68 27.20 5.74
N SER A 52 19.05 26.70 6.92
CA SER A 52 20.37 26.13 7.16
C SER A 52 20.47 24.73 6.56
N ARG A 53 21.70 24.21 6.49
CA ARG A 53 21.95 22.83 6.05
C ARG A 53 21.36 21.81 7.01
N GLU A 54 21.40 22.08 8.31
CA GLU A 54 20.81 21.23 9.35
C GLU A 54 19.29 21.14 9.17
N THR A 55 18.61 22.29 9.00
CA THR A 55 17.18 22.34 8.73
C THR A 55 16.84 21.61 7.43
N GLY A 56 17.60 21.86 6.35
CA GLY A 56 17.42 21.17 5.07
C GLY A 56 17.55 19.65 5.19
N SER A 57 18.55 19.15 5.92
CA SER A 57 18.74 17.71 6.14
C SER A 57 17.59 17.10 6.96
N ALA A 58 17.13 17.80 8.00
CA ALA A 58 16.02 17.33 8.84
C ALA A 58 14.71 17.27 8.05
N ASP A 59 14.40 18.31 7.27
CA ASP A 59 13.17 18.37 6.49
C ASP A 59 13.20 17.40 5.31
N LYS A 60 14.36 17.20 4.66
CA LYS A 60 14.54 16.13 3.68
C LYS A 60 14.15 14.77 4.27
N LYS A 61 14.65 14.42 5.46
CA LYS A 61 14.30 13.15 6.12
C LYS A 61 12.79 13.03 6.38
N ARG A 62 12.13 14.12 6.77
CA ARG A 62 10.67 14.14 6.99
C ARG A 62 9.89 13.92 5.70
N ILE A 63 10.27 14.59 4.61
CA ILE A 63 9.65 14.43 3.29
C ILE A 63 9.72 12.97 2.83
N LEU A 64 10.90 12.37 2.93
CA LEU A 64 11.12 10.98 2.51
C LEU A 64 10.33 9.99 3.37
N ARG A 65 10.30 10.20 4.69
CA ARG A 65 9.49 9.39 5.58
C ARG A 65 8.00 9.48 5.25
N ALA A 66 7.47 10.68 5.02
CA ALA A 66 6.08 10.88 4.64
C ALA A 66 5.74 10.20 3.31
N ARG A 67 6.67 10.27 2.33
CA ARG A 67 6.54 9.55 1.06
C ARG A 67 6.44 8.05 1.26
N ASP A 68 7.30 7.47 2.09
CA ASP A 68 7.31 6.03 2.34
C ASP A 68 6.07 5.55 3.09
N GLU A 69 5.60 6.34 4.06
CA GLU A 69 4.35 6.09 4.77
C GLU A 69 3.15 6.11 3.80
N GLU A 70 3.06 7.10 2.92
CA GLU A 70 1.98 7.17 1.91
C GLU A 70 2.08 6.03 0.89
N ALA A 71 3.27 5.69 0.42
CA ALA A 71 3.47 4.58 -0.51
C ALA A 71 3.03 3.24 0.11
N ARG A 72 3.36 3.01 1.39
CA ARG A 72 2.91 1.82 2.15
C ARG A 72 1.39 1.82 2.35
N ALA A 73 0.80 2.97 2.70
CA ALA A 73 -0.64 3.11 2.86
C ALA A 73 -1.39 2.85 1.55
N ALA A 74 -0.91 3.40 0.43
CA ALA A 74 -1.47 3.16 -0.90
C ALA A 74 -1.42 1.69 -1.29
N ALA A 75 -0.28 1.02 -1.10
CA ALA A 75 -0.14 -0.40 -1.37
C ALA A 75 -1.06 -1.26 -0.48
N PHE A 76 -1.24 -0.87 0.79
CA PHE A 76 -2.17 -1.54 1.69
C PHE A 76 -3.63 -1.36 1.25
N ARG A 77 -4.03 -0.13 0.90
CA ARG A 77 -5.37 0.19 0.37
C ARG A 77 -5.66 -0.66 -0.87
N GLU A 78 -4.72 -0.76 -1.80
CA GLU A 78 -4.87 -1.57 -3.02
C GLU A 78 -5.11 -3.06 -2.71
N ARG A 79 -4.34 -3.61 -1.76
CA ARG A 79 -4.55 -5.00 -1.31
C ARG A 79 -5.92 -5.21 -0.67
N CYS A 80 -6.36 -4.27 0.18
CA CYS A 80 -7.68 -4.31 0.79
C CYS A 80 -8.78 -4.26 -0.26
N LEU A 81 -8.71 -3.32 -1.22
CA LEU A 81 -9.68 -3.20 -2.30
C LEU A 81 -9.74 -4.47 -3.15
N SER A 82 -8.58 -4.98 -3.57
CA SER A 82 -8.48 -6.25 -4.32
C SER A 82 -9.10 -7.42 -3.54
N HIS A 83 -8.87 -7.49 -2.23
CA HIS A 83 -9.44 -8.51 -1.36
C HIS A 83 -10.97 -8.36 -1.25
N THR A 84 -11.47 -7.15 -1.02
CA THR A 84 -12.90 -6.85 -0.91
C THR A 84 -13.65 -7.14 -2.20
N VAL A 85 -13.09 -6.80 -3.37
CA VAL A 85 -13.68 -7.14 -4.68
C VAL A 85 -13.81 -8.66 -4.83
N ARG A 86 -12.76 -9.41 -4.46
CA ARG A 86 -12.80 -10.87 -4.51
C ARG A 86 -13.84 -11.45 -3.55
N LEU A 87 -13.88 -10.96 -2.31
CA LEU A 87 -14.87 -11.37 -1.32
C LEU A 87 -16.29 -11.18 -1.83
N TRP A 88 -16.64 -9.99 -2.31
CA TRP A 88 -17.98 -9.71 -2.84
C TRP A 88 -18.34 -10.58 -4.04
N LYS A 89 -17.38 -10.85 -4.93
CA LYS A 89 -17.61 -11.75 -6.06
C LYS A 89 -17.97 -13.16 -5.59
N GLU A 90 -17.23 -13.70 -4.62
CA GLU A 90 -17.49 -15.04 -4.10
C GLU A 90 -18.81 -15.13 -3.32
N VAL A 91 -19.11 -14.12 -2.50
CA VAL A 91 -20.38 -14.02 -1.77
C VAL A 91 -21.55 -13.94 -2.74
N GLU A 92 -21.47 -13.13 -3.79
CA GLU A 92 -22.52 -13.01 -4.80
C GLU A 92 -22.74 -14.32 -5.56
N CYS A 93 -21.66 -15.04 -5.91
CA CYS A 93 -21.75 -16.36 -6.51
C CYS A 93 -22.48 -17.36 -5.58
N ALA A 94 -22.07 -17.46 -4.32
CA ALA A 94 -22.69 -18.37 -3.35
C ALA A 94 -24.15 -18.00 -3.07
N ALA A 95 -24.45 -16.71 -2.92
CA ALA A 95 -25.81 -16.20 -2.72
C ALA A 95 -26.71 -16.48 -3.93
N SER A 96 -26.17 -16.35 -5.15
CA SER A 96 -26.87 -16.70 -6.39
C SER A 96 -27.23 -18.19 -6.45
N ASP A 97 -26.30 -19.06 -6.06
CA ASP A 97 -26.53 -20.51 -6.02
C ASP A 97 -27.57 -20.88 -4.97
N TYR A 98 -27.50 -20.28 -3.78
CA TYR A 98 -28.51 -20.46 -2.74
C TYR A 98 -29.89 -19.94 -3.17
N ARG A 99 -29.95 -18.81 -3.87
CA ARG A 99 -31.21 -18.27 -4.39
C ARG A 99 -31.88 -19.23 -5.37
N LYS A 100 -31.09 -19.91 -6.21
CA LYS A 100 -31.58 -20.92 -7.16
C LYS A 100 -31.99 -22.22 -6.44
N SER A 101 -31.21 -22.63 -5.44
CA SER A 101 -31.45 -23.86 -4.68
C SER A 101 -31.13 -23.65 -3.20
N ARG A 102 -32.17 -23.57 -2.37
CA ARG A 102 -32.07 -23.25 -0.94
C ARG A 102 -31.75 -24.49 -0.10
N THR A 103 -30.55 -25.05 -0.27
CA THR A 103 -30.06 -26.19 0.50
C THR A 103 -29.11 -25.76 1.61
N LEU A 104 -28.90 -26.63 2.60
CA LEU A 104 -27.92 -26.40 3.67
C LEU A 104 -26.51 -26.30 3.11
N GLU A 105 -26.15 -27.11 2.12
CA GLU A 105 -24.83 -27.05 1.48
C GLU A 105 -24.58 -25.70 0.78
N ASN A 106 -25.62 -25.10 0.18
CA ASN A 106 -25.49 -23.77 -0.43
C ASN A 106 -25.47 -22.66 0.63
N ALA A 107 -26.14 -22.84 1.77
CA ALA A 107 -26.01 -21.92 2.90
C ALA A 107 -24.60 -21.97 3.52
N ASP A 108 -24.01 -23.17 3.65
CA ASP A 108 -22.64 -23.36 4.14
C ASP A 108 -21.62 -22.70 3.22
N ARG A 109 -21.83 -22.75 1.89
CA ARG A 109 -20.99 -22.04 0.91
C ARG A 109 -21.00 -20.52 1.09
N ILE A 110 -22.13 -19.93 1.47
CA ILE A 110 -22.19 -18.49 1.79
C ILE A 110 -21.36 -18.21 3.05
N MET A 111 -21.51 -19.03 4.07
CA MET A 111 -20.77 -18.87 5.33
C MET A 111 -19.26 -19.04 5.13
N GLU A 112 -18.83 -20.01 4.32
CA GLU A 112 -17.42 -20.20 3.94
C GLU A 112 -16.89 -19.00 3.13
N ALA A 113 -17.68 -18.46 2.19
CA ALA A 113 -17.28 -17.29 1.40
C ALA A 113 -17.08 -16.04 2.28
N ILE A 114 -17.98 -15.80 3.25
CA ILE A 114 -17.94 -14.62 4.13
C ILE A 114 -16.83 -14.74 5.18
N TYR A 115 -16.80 -15.87 5.90
CA TYR A 115 -15.99 -16.00 7.11
C TYR A 115 -14.72 -16.83 6.91
N ARG A 116 -14.54 -17.47 5.74
CA ARG A 116 -13.39 -18.34 5.44
C ARG A 116 -13.17 -19.47 6.45
N VAL A 117 -14.22 -19.85 7.18
CA VAL A 117 -14.23 -21.03 8.05
C VAL A 117 -14.68 -22.21 7.21
N GLY A 118 -13.79 -23.18 7.00
CA GLY A 118 -14.18 -24.47 6.47
C GLY A 118 -15.07 -25.17 7.49
N PHE A 119 -16.26 -25.60 7.08
CA PHE A 119 -17.14 -26.35 7.96
C PHE A 119 -16.60 -27.77 8.16
N PRO A 120 -16.60 -28.30 9.40
CA PRO A 120 -16.38 -29.73 9.59
C PRO A 120 -17.46 -30.48 8.83
N ARG A 121 -17.05 -31.43 7.96
CA ARG A 121 -18.00 -32.33 7.29
C ARG A 121 -18.92 -32.92 8.34
N ARG A 122 -20.23 -32.94 8.06
CA ARG A 122 -21.27 -33.56 8.90
C ARG A 122 -20.69 -34.79 9.58
N LEU A 123 -20.64 -34.77 10.91
CA LEU A 123 -20.49 -35.99 11.69
C LEU A 123 -21.71 -36.82 11.31
N GLU A 124 -21.49 -37.87 10.51
CA GLU A 124 -22.53 -38.85 10.27
C GLU A 124 -22.90 -39.38 11.65
N HIS A 125 -24.12 -39.07 12.08
CA HIS A 125 -24.71 -39.75 13.22
C HIS A 125 -24.92 -41.19 12.74
N ASP A 126 -23.96 -42.05 13.04
CA ASP A 126 -24.17 -43.49 13.09
C ASP A 126 -25.27 -43.74 14.13
N GLU A 127 -26.51 -43.87 13.64
CA GLU A 127 -27.58 -44.48 14.42
C GLU A 127 -27.32 -45.99 14.46
N GLY A 128 -26.83 -46.46 15.61
CA GLY A 128 -26.69 -47.88 15.97
C GLY A 128 -27.30 -48.14 17.34
#